data_AF-A0A3B8W3M3-F1
#
_entry.id   AF-A0A3B8W3M3-F1
#
_cell.length_a   1.000
_cell.length_b   1.000
_cell.length_c   1.000
_cell.angle_alpha   90.00
_cell.angle_beta   90.00
_cell.angle_gamma   90.00
#
_symmetry.space_group_name_H-M   'P 1'
#
loop_
_entity.id
_entity.type
_entity.pdbx_description
1 polymer ?
#
loop_
_entity_poly.entity_id
_entity_poly.type
_entity_poly.pdbx_seq_one_letter_code
_entity_poly.pdbx_strand_id
1 'polypeptide(L)'
;MKKWIFLMGCLAVAFHSRAQQNIMSQDSLKMQILQMEQRLDNIEVNLGLSQKKFQTGMLVATIGYTVTIAGGLMLGREQDQLGQVLLVAGGATGITGTYMLVDSFKYLGRASGKKSKRR
;
A
#
# COMPACT_ATOMS: atom_id res chain seq x y z
N MET A 1 20.74 15.29 -66.90
CA MET A 1 20.23 13.97 -66.44
C MET A 1 20.67 13.58 -65.03
N LYS A 2 21.95 13.74 -64.64
CA LYS A 2 22.44 13.42 -63.27
C LYS A 2 21.72 14.13 -62.10
N LYS A 3 21.24 15.37 -62.28
CA LYS A 3 20.51 16.11 -61.22
C LYS A 3 19.13 15.51 -60.87
N TRP A 4 18.45 14.88 -61.83
CA TRP A 4 17.14 14.25 -61.62
C TRP A 4 17.25 12.91 -60.88
N ILE A 5 18.33 12.16 -61.12
CA ILE A 5 18.63 10.90 -60.42
C ILE A 5 18.89 11.15 -58.93
N PHE A 6 19.61 12.23 -58.60
CA PHE A 6 19.87 12.62 -57.21
C PHE A 6 18.59 13.04 -56.46
N LEU A 7 17.68 13.73 -57.16
CA LEU A 7 16.41 14.19 -56.59
C LEU A 7 15.42 13.04 -56.34
N MET A 8 15.41 12.03 -57.23
CA MET A 8 14.65 10.79 -57.05
C MET A 8 15.20 9.92 -55.90
N GLY A 9 16.54 9.88 -55.74
CA GLY A 9 17.19 9.20 -54.62
C GLY A 9 16.83 9.82 -53.26
N CYS A 10 16.86 11.15 -53.14
CA CYS A 10 16.43 11.84 -51.92
C CYS A 10 14.94 11.64 -51.59
N LEU A 11 14.08 11.58 -52.62
CA LEU A 11 12.65 11.32 -52.42
C LEU A 11 12.42 9.90 -51.87
N ALA A 12 13.11 8.90 -52.40
CA ALA A 12 12.99 7.50 -51.96
C ALA A 12 13.42 7.28 -50.49
N VAL A 13 14.42 8.03 -50.02
CA VAL A 13 14.87 8.01 -48.62
C VAL A 13 13.83 8.64 -47.70
N ALA A 14 13.20 9.75 -48.11
CA ALA A 14 12.15 10.41 -47.32
C ALA A 14 10.89 9.53 -47.13
N PHE A 15 10.58 8.66 -48.09
CA PHE A 15 9.48 7.69 -47.97
C PHE A 15 9.80 6.52 -47.04
N HIS A 16 11.05 6.02 -47.02
CA HIS A 16 11.46 4.93 -46.11
C HIS A 16 11.43 5.35 -44.63
N SER A 17 11.82 6.59 -44.31
CA SER A 17 11.83 7.07 -42.91
C SER A 17 10.44 7.16 -42.27
N ARG A 18 9.37 7.30 -43.07
CA ARG A 18 7.99 7.37 -42.56
C ARG A 18 7.36 6.00 -42.27
N ALA A 19 7.87 4.92 -42.85
CA ALA A 19 7.35 3.57 -42.64
C ALA A 19 7.73 2.98 -41.27
N GLN A 20 8.76 3.50 -40.62
CA GLN A 20 9.29 2.96 -39.35
C GLN A 20 8.54 3.45 -38.09
N GLN A 21 7.55 4.34 -38.21
CA GLN A 21 6.85 4.94 -37.06
C GLN A 21 5.76 4.07 -36.40
N ASN A 22 5.41 2.90 -36.96
CA ASN A 22 4.24 2.14 -36.49
C ASN A 22 4.55 0.93 -35.58
N ILE A 23 5.84 0.59 -35.37
CA ILE A 23 6.24 -0.57 -34.55
C ILE A 23 6.24 -0.22 -33.04
N MET A 24 6.18 1.07 -32.69
CA MET A 24 6.35 1.57 -31.31
C MET A 24 5.12 1.39 -30.40
N SER A 25 3.98 0.91 -30.91
CA SER A 25 2.74 0.78 -30.12
C SER A 25 2.63 -0.53 -29.34
N GLN A 26 3.09 -1.65 -29.89
CA GLN A 26 2.93 -2.97 -29.26
C GLN A 26 3.82 -3.15 -28.02
N ASP A 27 5.07 -2.69 -28.08
CA ASP A 27 5.99 -2.75 -26.94
C ASP A 27 5.53 -1.80 -25.81
N SER A 28 4.92 -0.66 -26.16
CA SER A 28 4.35 0.26 -25.17
C SER A 28 3.15 -0.33 -24.42
N LEU A 29 2.35 -1.17 -25.11
CA LEU A 29 1.21 -1.88 -24.53
C LEU A 29 1.68 -3.01 -23.62
N LYS A 30 2.65 -3.83 -24.07
CA LYS A 30 3.26 -4.87 -23.24
C LYS A 30 3.87 -4.28 -21.97
N MET A 31 4.58 -3.17 -22.09
CA MET A 31 5.16 -2.47 -20.93
C MET A 31 4.09 -1.97 -19.97
N GLN A 32 2.97 -1.42 -20.48
CA GLN A 32 1.85 -0.99 -19.62
C GLN A 32 1.18 -2.16 -18.91
N ILE A 33 1.00 -3.30 -19.57
CA ILE A 33 0.45 -4.52 -18.96
C ILE A 33 1.38 -5.00 -17.85
N LEU A 34 2.68 -5.11 -18.11
CA LEU A 34 3.67 -5.52 -17.10
C LEU A 34 3.70 -4.57 -15.90
N GLN A 35 3.62 -3.26 -16.13
CA GLN A 35 3.52 -2.27 -15.06
C GLN A 35 2.22 -2.38 -14.27
N MET A 36 1.12 -2.75 -14.93
CA MET A 36 -0.16 -2.96 -14.29
C MET A 36 -0.13 -4.20 -13.41
N GLU A 37 0.36 -5.33 -13.93
CA GLU A 37 0.55 -6.59 -13.18
C GLU A 37 1.43 -6.34 -11.95
N GLN A 38 2.56 -5.68 -12.13
CA GLN A 38 3.44 -5.33 -11.01
C GLN A 38 2.74 -4.46 -9.95
N ARG A 39 1.83 -3.55 -10.34
CA ARG A 39 1.04 -2.77 -9.38
C ARG A 39 0.00 -3.63 -8.67
N LEU A 40 -0.64 -4.56 -9.37
CA LEU A 40 -1.61 -5.49 -8.78
C LEU A 40 -0.93 -6.39 -7.74
N ASP A 41 0.23 -6.97 -8.07
CA ASP A 41 1.02 -7.79 -7.14
C ASP A 41 1.38 -7.01 -5.88
N ASN A 42 1.82 -5.77 -6.04
CA ASN A 42 2.13 -4.89 -4.91
C ASN A 42 0.89 -4.57 -4.06
N ILE A 43 -0.27 -4.39 -4.68
CA ILE A 43 -1.52 -4.16 -3.96
C ILE A 43 -1.90 -5.40 -3.15
N GLU A 44 -1.83 -6.60 -3.74
CA GLU A 44 -2.17 -7.86 -3.08
C GLU A 44 -1.26 -8.14 -1.87
N VAL A 45 0.04 -7.97 -2.03
CA VAL A 45 1.01 -8.11 -0.92
C VAL A 45 0.70 -7.12 0.20
N ASN A 46 0.44 -5.85 -0.13
CA ASN A 46 0.13 -4.83 0.87
C ASN A 46 -1.23 -5.06 1.55
N LEU A 47 -2.21 -5.61 0.84
CA LEU A 47 -3.50 -6.01 1.39
C LEU A 47 -3.35 -7.14 2.39
N GLY A 48 -2.62 -8.21 2.04
CA GLY A 48 -2.35 -9.33 2.94
C GLY A 48 -1.65 -8.88 4.23
N LEU A 49 -0.63 -8.01 4.10
CA LEU A 49 0.05 -7.44 5.27
C LEU A 49 -0.87 -6.55 6.12
N SER A 50 -1.70 -5.72 5.49
CA SER A 50 -2.66 -4.85 6.19
C SER A 50 -3.72 -5.66 6.92
N GLN A 51 -4.23 -6.73 6.30
CA GLN A 51 -5.20 -7.63 6.92
C GLN A 51 -4.61 -8.33 8.14
N LYS A 52 -3.38 -8.85 8.06
CA LYS A 52 -2.71 -9.49 9.19
C LYS A 52 -2.52 -8.53 10.35
N LYS A 53 -1.99 -7.32 10.08
CA LYS A 53 -1.84 -6.28 11.11
C LYS A 53 -3.17 -5.88 11.73
N PHE A 54 -4.23 -5.81 10.93
CA PHE A 54 -5.56 -5.48 11.41
C PHE A 54 -6.12 -6.55 12.35
N GLN A 55 -6.01 -7.82 11.98
CA GLN A 55 -6.43 -8.95 12.83
C GLN A 55 -5.63 -9.00 14.13
N THR A 56 -4.30 -8.84 14.07
CA THR A 56 -3.46 -8.76 15.27
C THR A 56 -3.84 -7.57 16.15
N GLY A 57 -4.06 -6.39 15.55
CA GLY A 57 -4.48 -5.19 16.27
C GLY A 57 -5.80 -5.37 17.00
N MET A 58 -6.80 -6.01 16.37
CA MET A 58 -8.09 -6.32 17.01
C MET A 58 -7.91 -7.27 18.19
N LEU A 59 -7.09 -8.31 18.03
CA LEU A 59 -6.83 -9.29 19.08
C LEU A 59 -6.14 -8.63 20.28
N VAL A 60 -5.07 -7.86 20.04
CA VAL A 60 -4.34 -7.14 21.08
C VAL A 60 -5.24 -6.11 21.77
N ALA A 61 -6.05 -5.36 21.01
CA ALA A 61 -6.99 -4.39 21.57
C ALA A 61 -8.03 -5.06 22.46
N THR A 62 -8.61 -6.17 22.01
CA THR A 62 -9.60 -6.95 22.77
C THR A 62 -8.99 -7.46 24.07
N ILE A 63 -7.79 -8.04 24.03
CA ILE A 63 -7.08 -8.48 25.25
C ILE A 63 -6.87 -7.30 26.18
N GLY A 64 -6.38 -6.17 25.67
CA GLY A 64 -6.17 -4.96 26.44
C GLY A 64 -7.46 -4.50 27.14
N TYR A 65 -8.58 -4.45 26.43
CA TYR A 65 -9.88 -4.11 27.01
C TYR A 65 -10.31 -5.11 28.08
N THR A 66 -10.19 -6.41 27.84
CA THR A 66 -10.54 -7.44 28.84
C THR A 66 -9.69 -7.31 30.10
N VAL A 67 -8.38 -7.11 29.96
CA VAL A 67 -7.46 -6.93 31.09
C VAL A 67 -7.77 -5.63 31.83
N THR A 68 -8.11 -4.55 31.11
CA THR A 68 -8.53 -3.27 31.71
C THR A 68 -9.81 -3.44 32.53
N ILE A 69 -10.81 -4.14 32.00
CA ILE A 69 -12.08 -4.39 32.70
C ILE A 69 -11.82 -5.25 33.95
N ALA A 70 -11.04 -6.32 33.83
CA ALA A 70 -10.67 -7.16 34.96
C ALA A 70 -9.92 -6.37 36.04
N GLY A 71 -8.93 -5.55 35.64
CA GLY A 71 -8.20 -4.68 36.56
C GLY A 71 -9.10 -3.64 37.24
N GLY A 72 -10.01 -3.01 36.49
CA GLY A 72 -10.97 -2.06 37.01
C GLY A 72 -11.94 -2.65 38.03
N LEU A 73 -12.37 -3.90 37.85
CA LEU A 73 -13.20 -4.63 38.82
C LEU A 73 -12.46 -5.02 40.11
N MET A 74 -11.13 -5.07 40.06
CA MET A 74 -10.27 -5.38 41.22
C MET A 74 -9.87 -4.14 42.03
N LEU A 75 -10.08 -2.93 41.49
CA LEU A 75 -9.85 -1.69 42.22
C LEU A 75 -10.81 -1.55 43.41
N GLY A 76 -10.31 -1.01 44.51
CA GLY A 76 -11.07 -0.79 45.75
C GLY A 76 -11.33 -2.04 46.58
N ARG A 77 -10.68 -3.17 46.25
CA ARG A 77 -10.73 -4.43 47.01
C ARG A 77 -9.37 -4.73 47.62
N GLU A 78 -9.20 -5.87 48.29
CA GLU A 78 -7.91 -6.25 48.91
C GLU A 78 -6.74 -6.29 47.92
N GLN A 79 -7.02 -6.40 46.62
CA GLN A 79 -6.04 -6.55 45.54
C GLN A 79 -5.94 -5.29 44.66
N ASP A 80 -6.15 -4.11 45.27
CA ASP A 80 -6.17 -2.81 44.59
C ASP A 80 -4.90 -2.54 43.77
N GLN A 81 -3.73 -2.89 44.32
CA GLN A 81 -2.45 -2.72 43.63
C GLN A 81 -2.35 -3.57 42.35
N LEU A 82 -2.88 -4.80 42.37
CA LEU A 82 -2.95 -5.64 41.17
C LEU A 82 -3.96 -5.08 40.17
N GLY A 83 -5.11 -4.59 40.66
CA GLY A 83 -6.12 -3.93 39.83
C GLY A 83 -5.55 -2.73 39.07
N GLN A 84 -4.75 -1.89 39.74
CA GLN A 84 -4.13 -0.72 39.14
C GLN A 84 -3.07 -1.10 38.09
N VAL A 85 -2.25 -2.12 38.36
CA VAL A 85 -1.28 -2.63 37.38
C VAL A 85 -1.98 -3.22 36.16
N LEU A 86 -3.02 -4.03 36.35
CA LEU A 86 -3.80 -4.58 35.24
C LEU A 86 -4.52 -3.48 34.44
N LEU A 87 -5.04 -2.45 35.10
CA LEU A 87 -5.69 -1.32 34.43
C LEU A 87 -4.72 -0.60 33.49
N VAL A 88 -3.51 -0.29 33.98
CA VAL A 88 -2.48 0.40 33.19
C VAL A 88 -1.95 -0.50 32.08
N ALA A 89 -1.64 -1.77 32.39
CA ALA A 89 -1.15 -2.72 31.40
C ALA A 89 -2.20 -3.01 30.31
N GLY A 90 -3.46 -3.21 30.71
CA GLY A 90 -4.60 -3.40 29.81
C GLY A 90 -4.84 -2.18 28.94
N GLY A 91 -4.82 -0.98 29.51
CA GLY A 91 -5.00 0.27 28.78
C GLY A 91 -3.89 0.51 27.75
N ALA A 92 -2.63 0.31 28.14
CA ALA A 92 -1.49 0.41 27.23
C ALA A 92 -1.55 -0.63 26.11
N THR A 93 -1.92 -1.87 26.43
CA THR A 93 -2.12 -2.95 25.45
C THR A 93 -3.25 -2.60 24.49
N GLY A 94 -4.37 -2.07 25.00
CA GLY A 94 -5.51 -1.61 24.22
C GLY A 94 -5.13 -0.54 23.21
N ILE A 95 -4.45 0.51 23.66
CA ILE A 95 -3.95 1.61 22.81
C ILE A 95 -2.99 1.07 21.74
N THR A 96 -2.10 0.16 22.11
CA THR A 96 -1.15 -0.46 21.16
C THR A 96 -1.90 -1.23 20.07
N GLY A 97 -2.91 -2.01 20.45
CA GLY A 97 -3.78 -2.71 19.50
C GLY A 97 -4.51 -1.73 18.56
N THR A 98 -5.07 -0.65 19.09
CA THR A 98 -5.71 0.40 18.28
C THR A 98 -4.72 1.09 17.33
N TYR A 99 -3.50 1.36 17.78
CA TYR A 99 -2.46 1.93 16.93
C TYR A 99 -2.13 0.99 15.76
N MET A 100 -2.03 -0.32 16.01
CA MET A 100 -1.84 -1.32 14.96
C MET A 100 -2.99 -1.31 13.95
N LEU A 101 -4.24 -1.16 14.40
CA LEU A 101 -5.41 -1.04 13.51
C LEU A 101 -5.29 0.19 12.60
N VAL A 102 -4.97 1.35 13.16
CA VAL A 102 -4.82 2.60 12.39
C VAL A 102 -3.64 2.51 11.41
N ASP A 103 -2.52 1.93 11.82
CA ASP A 103 -1.37 1.70 10.94
C ASP A 103 -1.74 0.78 9.76
N SER A 104 -2.56 -0.24 10.01
CA SER A 104 -3.06 -1.16 8.98
C SER A 104 -3.80 -0.40 7.88
N PHE A 105 -4.71 0.51 8.25
CA PHE A 105 -5.46 1.33 7.28
C PHE A 105 -4.58 2.36 6.57
N LYS A 106 -3.60 2.94 7.27
CA LYS A 106 -2.65 3.88 6.68
C LYS A 106 -1.75 3.20 5.65
N TYR A 107 -1.33 1.96 5.92
CA TYR A 107 -0.51 1.17 5.01
C TYR A 107 -1.26 0.88 3.71
N LEU A 108 -2.53 0.48 3.83
CA LEU A 108 -3.45 0.28 2.71
C LEU A 108 -3.67 1.56 1.89
N GLY A 109 -3.89 2.70 2.57
CA GLY A 109 -4.07 4.00 1.92
C GLY A 109 -2.84 4.53 1.19
N ARG A 110 -1.64 4.23 1.70
CA ARG A 110 -0.35 4.57 1.03
C ARG A 110 -0.09 3.66 -0.16
N ALA A 111 -0.39 2.37 -0.05
CA ALA A 111 -0.27 1.41 -1.14
C ALA A 111 -1.21 1.73 -2.33
N SER A 112 -2.37 2.33 -2.06
CA SER A 112 -3.32 2.78 -3.08
C SER A 112 -2.85 4.00 -3.91
N GLY A 113 -1.68 4.59 -3.61
CA GLY A 113 -1.14 5.71 -4.38
C GLY A 113 -1.84 7.06 -4.13
N LYS A 114 -2.73 7.15 -3.13
CA LYS A 114 -3.30 8.43 -2.70
C LYS A 114 -2.18 9.28 -2.10
N LYS A 115 -1.69 10.27 -2.87
CA LYS A 115 -0.86 11.35 -2.32
C LYS A 115 -1.60 11.95 -1.13
N SER A 116 -1.05 11.75 0.08
CA SER A 116 -1.50 12.45 1.27
C SER A 116 -1.37 13.94 1.00
N LYS A 117 -2.50 14.61 0.71
CA LYS A 117 -2.61 16.06 0.83
C LYS A 117 -2.50 16.37 2.32
N ARG A 118 -1.26 16.44 2.82
CA ARG A 118 -0.97 17.07 4.10
C ARG A 118 -1.30 18.56 3.91
N ARG A 119 -2.43 18.98 4.48
CA ARG A 119 -2.67 20.38 4.85
C ARG A 119 -2.07 20.61 6.23
#